data_AF-A0A662XQW6-F1
#
_entry.id   AF-A0A662XQW6-F1
#
_cell.length_a   1.000
_cell.length_b   1.000
_cell.length_c   1.000
_cell.angle_alpha   90.00
_cell.angle_beta   90.00
_cell.angle_gamma   90.00
#
_symmetry.space_group_name_H-M   'P 1'
#
loop_
_entity.id
_entity.type
_entity.pdbx_description
1 polymer ?
#
loop_
_entity_poly.entity_id
_entity_poly.type
_entity_poly.pdbx_seq_one_letter_code
_entity_poly.pdbx_strand_id
1 'polypeptide(L)'
;MDNNNPVKSIRNEPMTELVSKQSQTQEQDDQWEWQRVWKGAFEKMRQQLEEKEAETRALTVANKLRVLVAGHEKALEDAERERRDVETKHLAELENLRAVHSLELADLQARHRQKLQDITLHNDEQLLRTRREVRCRRLSAKPPGDPRRPGDLHPFVREKVDPDDAPTDWYAFFSLILGFLAFTMKWKELAFGSLLLCFGSFANMSSQHMNTSQIAMSFFFATSALVSGYMGSMRPGMPIPMAAQPGSSPASSPFDGSA
;
A
#
# COMPACT_ATOMS: atom_id res chain seq x y z
N MET A 1 20.46 99.35 87.84
CA MET A 1 19.50 98.25 87.65
C MET A 1 18.93 98.38 86.27
N ASP A 2 19.54 97.63 85.36
CA ASP A 2 18.99 96.88 84.22
C ASP A 2 18.05 97.54 83.19
N ASN A 3 18.61 97.61 81.97
CA ASN A 3 17.97 97.62 80.66
C ASN A 3 16.85 96.58 80.52
N ASN A 4 15.73 96.93 79.87
CA ASN A 4 15.47 96.54 78.47
C ASN A 4 14.05 96.87 78.03
N ASN A 5 13.99 97.39 76.81
CA ASN A 5 12.81 97.67 76.00
C ASN A 5 12.19 96.36 75.47
N PRO A 6 10.87 96.31 75.17
CA PRO A 6 10.46 95.52 74.02
C PRO A 6 9.55 96.33 73.08
N VAL A 7 10.08 96.52 71.87
CA VAL A 7 9.37 96.94 70.66
C VAL A 7 8.33 95.87 70.30
N LYS A 8 7.06 96.23 70.28
CA LYS A 8 5.98 95.40 69.72
C LYS A 8 6.09 95.40 68.20
N SER A 9 6.64 94.31 67.67
CA SER A 9 6.61 93.99 66.24
C SER A 9 5.23 93.42 65.88
N ILE A 10 4.45 94.19 65.12
CA ILE A 10 3.18 93.75 64.52
C ILE A 10 3.55 92.84 63.34
N ARG A 11 3.42 91.53 63.56
CA ARG A 11 3.74 90.48 62.59
C ARG A 11 2.59 90.37 61.58
N ASN A 12 2.76 90.95 60.40
CA ASN A 12 1.94 90.68 59.22
C ASN A 12 2.40 89.35 58.58
N GLU A 13 1.90 88.19 59.01
CA GLU A 13 2.06 86.94 58.24
C GLU A 13 0.88 85.99 58.46
N PRO A 14 -0.03 85.90 57.47
CA PRO A 14 -0.54 84.58 57.07
C PRO A 14 -0.69 84.37 55.53
N MET A 15 -0.45 85.37 54.69
CA MET A 15 -0.71 85.30 53.22
C MET A 15 0.45 84.68 52.42
N THR A 16 1.70 84.93 52.80
CA THR A 16 2.91 84.43 52.12
C THR A 16 3.07 82.92 52.25
N GLU A 17 2.71 82.36 53.41
CA GLU A 17 2.81 80.92 53.69
C GLU A 17 1.74 80.08 52.96
N LEU A 18 0.55 80.65 52.74
CA LEU A 18 -0.53 80.01 51.97
C LEU A 18 -0.21 79.97 50.48
N VAL A 19 0.34 81.06 49.93
CA VAL A 19 0.78 81.13 48.53
C VAL A 19 1.94 80.16 48.27
N SER A 20 2.90 80.05 49.20
CA SER A 20 4.00 79.07 49.12
C SER A 20 3.50 77.62 49.10
N LYS A 21 2.54 77.26 49.98
CA LYS A 21 1.95 75.92 50.00
C LYS A 21 1.17 75.62 48.73
N GLN A 22 0.43 76.60 48.21
CA GLN A 22 -0.33 76.48 46.96
C GLN A 22 0.59 76.29 45.73
N SER A 23 1.69 77.06 45.64
CA SER A 23 2.68 76.87 44.58
C SER A 23 3.35 75.50 44.65
N GLN A 24 3.65 75.02 45.86
CA GLN A 24 4.28 73.71 46.04
C GLN A 24 3.35 72.53 45.70
N THR A 25 2.05 72.62 46.01
CA THR A 25 1.07 71.62 45.58
C THR A 25 0.88 71.62 44.07
N GLN A 26 0.91 72.79 43.43
CA GLN A 26 0.73 72.90 41.98
C GLN A 26 1.91 72.31 41.21
N GLU A 27 3.14 72.53 41.69
CA GLU A 27 4.33 71.90 41.11
C GLU A 27 4.29 70.36 41.24
N GLN A 28 3.76 69.83 42.36
CA GLN A 28 3.60 68.39 42.52
C GLN A 28 2.55 67.80 41.58
N ASP A 29 1.41 68.47 41.43
CA ASP A 29 0.34 68.06 40.51
C ASP A 29 0.84 68.06 39.05
N ASP A 30 1.59 69.10 38.66
CA ASP A 30 2.23 69.15 37.34
C ASP A 30 3.20 67.99 37.15
N GLN A 31 4.01 67.68 38.17
CA GLN A 31 4.94 66.55 38.12
C GLN A 31 4.22 65.20 37.94
N TRP A 32 3.06 65.03 38.57
CA TRP A 32 2.21 63.85 38.41
C TRP A 32 1.57 63.76 37.02
N GLU A 33 1.09 64.87 36.47
CA GLU A 33 0.57 64.94 35.09
C GLU A 33 1.65 64.59 34.07
N TRP A 34 2.86 65.15 34.23
CA TRP A 34 4.00 64.81 33.38
C TRP A 34 4.32 63.31 33.43
N GLN A 35 4.38 62.70 34.62
CA GLN A 35 4.59 61.25 34.71
C GLN A 35 3.49 60.45 34.01
N ARG A 36 2.23 60.87 34.11
CA ARG A 36 1.11 60.19 33.46
C ARG A 36 1.19 60.28 31.94
N VAL A 37 1.45 61.48 31.41
CA VAL A 37 1.62 61.72 29.97
C VAL A 37 2.80 60.92 29.43
N TRP A 38 3.94 60.93 30.13
CA TRP A 38 5.12 60.17 29.73
C TRP A 38 4.90 58.67 29.77
N LYS A 39 4.25 58.13 30.81
CA LYS A 39 3.87 56.71 30.84
C LYS A 39 2.96 56.36 29.67
N GLY A 40 1.94 57.18 29.39
CA GLY A 40 1.04 56.96 28.26
C GLY A 40 1.75 57.01 26.90
N ALA A 41 2.71 57.91 26.72
CA ALA A 41 3.51 58.00 25.50
C ALA A 41 4.42 56.78 25.31
N PHE A 42 5.07 56.30 26.38
CA PHE A 42 5.88 55.08 26.36
C PHE A 42 5.05 53.83 26.09
N GLU A 43 3.86 53.72 26.70
CA GLU A 43 2.95 52.59 26.45
C GLU A 43 2.53 52.54 24.98
N LYS A 44 2.18 53.70 24.39
CA LYS A 44 1.86 53.80 22.96
C LYS A 44 3.04 53.39 22.07
N MET A 45 4.25 53.82 22.42
CA MET A 45 5.45 53.47 21.67
C MET A 45 5.75 51.97 21.74
N ARG A 46 5.55 51.35 22.91
CA ARG A 46 5.66 49.90 23.09
C ARG A 46 4.62 49.15 22.28
N GLN A 47 3.36 49.59 22.29
CA GLN A 47 2.30 49.01 21.46
C GLN A 47 2.63 49.08 19.97
N GLN A 48 3.12 50.22 19.48
CA GLN A 48 3.54 50.36 18.08
C GLN A 48 4.70 49.42 17.73
N LEU A 49 5.65 49.22 18.64
CA LEU A 49 6.77 48.33 18.41
C LEU A 49 6.30 46.86 18.33
N GLU A 50 5.42 46.44 19.24
CA GLU A 50 4.82 45.11 19.23
C GLU A 50 3.97 44.86 17.98
N GLU A 51 3.19 45.85 17.55
CA GLU A 51 2.41 45.77 16.31
C GLU A 51 3.32 45.63 15.08
N LYS A 52 4.38 46.44 14.98
CA LYS A 52 5.36 46.35 13.89
C LYS A 52 6.12 45.02 13.89
N GLU A 53 6.44 44.50 15.06
CA GLU A 53 7.06 43.18 15.19
C GLU A 53 6.09 42.07 14.77
N ALA A 54 4.81 42.17 15.13
CA ALA A 54 3.77 41.24 14.69
C ALA A 54 3.57 41.29 13.17
N GLU A 55 3.53 42.48 12.57
CA GLU A 55 3.42 42.68 11.12
C GLU A 55 4.60 42.04 10.36
N THR A 56 5.84 42.30 10.82
CA THR A 56 7.03 41.74 10.16
C THR A 56 7.08 40.22 10.31
N ARG A 57 6.74 39.67 11.49
CA ARG A 57 6.60 38.23 11.68
C ARG A 57 5.54 37.64 10.76
N ALA A 58 4.37 38.26 10.64
CA ALA A 58 3.30 37.82 9.75
C ALA A 58 3.74 37.81 8.28
N LEU A 59 4.44 38.86 7.82
CA LEU A 59 4.98 38.94 6.46
C LEU A 59 6.03 37.85 6.19
N THR A 60 6.91 37.56 7.17
CA THR A 60 7.90 36.48 7.00
C THR A 60 7.25 35.11 6.90
N VAL A 61 6.20 34.84 7.70
CA VAL A 61 5.45 33.59 7.63
C VAL A 61 4.70 33.50 6.30
N ALA A 62 4.03 34.57 5.87
CA ALA A 62 3.33 34.60 4.59
C ALA A 62 4.26 34.35 3.40
N ASN A 63 5.46 34.93 3.40
CA ASN A 63 6.46 34.68 2.35
C ASN A 63 6.96 33.23 2.35
N LYS A 64 7.21 32.64 3.53
CA LYS A 64 7.58 31.22 3.64
C LYS A 64 6.47 30.32 3.10
N LEU A 65 5.22 30.59 3.44
CA LEU A 65 4.07 29.84 2.94
C LEU A 65 3.94 29.94 1.42
N ARG A 66 4.13 31.14 0.84
CA ARG A 66 4.11 31.32 -0.62
C ARG A 66 5.17 30.46 -1.32
N VAL A 67 6.39 30.42 -0.78
CA VAL A 67 7.47 29.58 -1.34
C VAL A 67 7.11 28.10 -1.24
N LEU A 68 6.56 27.65 -0.12
CA LEU A 68 6.13 26.25 0.05
C LEU A 68 5.00 25.88 -0.90
N VAL A 69 3.99 26.75 -1.05
CA VAL A 69 2.87 26.53 -1.98
C VAL A 69 3.38 26.43 -3.42
N ALA A 70 4.24 27.36 -3.85
CA ALA A 70 4.83 27.31 -5.19
C ALA A 70 5.69 26.05 -5.41
N GLY A 71 6.41 25.60 -4.37
CA GLY A 71 7.16 24.35 -4.43
C GLY A 71 6.27 23.13 -4.59
N HIS A 72 5.16 23.06 -3.85
CA HIS A 72 4.19 21.97 -3.96
C HIS A 72 3.47 21.97 -5.31
N GLU A 73 3.09 23.13 -5.84
CA GLU A 73 2.47 23.26 -7.16
C GLU A 73 3.41 22.75 -8.25
N LYS A 74 4.69 23.15 -8.22
CA LYS A 74 5.69 22.64 -9.16
C LYS A 74 5.89 21.14 -9.05
N ALA A 75 5.99 20.60 -7.82
CA ALA A 75 6.14 19.17 -7.61
C ALA A 75 4.93 18.38 -8.14
N LEU A 76 3.73 18.94 -8.02
CA LEU A 76 2.50 18.35 -8.57
C LEU A 76 2.54 18.34 -10.10
N GLU A 77 2.93 19.44 -10.75
CA GLU A 77 3.07 19.49 -12.20
C GLU A 77 4.12 18.48 -12.72
N ASP A 78 5.25 18.36 -12.03
CA ASP A 78 6.31 17.42 -12.41
C ASP A 78 5.84 15.96 -12.28
N ALA A 79 5.10 15.62 -11.21
CA ALA A 79 4.50 14.30 -11.05
C ALA A 79 3.45 14.00 -12.13
N GLU A 80 2.65 14.99 -12.54
CA GLU A 80 1.71 14.83 -13.65
C GLU A 80 2.41 14.62 -14.99
N ARG A 81 3.53 15.31 -15.25
CA ARG A 81 4.35 15.09 -16.46
C ARG A 81 4.90 13.67 -16.48
N GLU A 82 5.51 13.22 -15.39
CA GLU A 82 6.03 11.86 -15.28
C GLU A 82 4.93 10.81 -15.49
N ARG A 83 3.74 11.03 -14.93
CA ARG A 83 2.59 10.16 -15.16
C ARG A 83 2.21 10.06 -16.64
N ARG A 84 2.15 11.19 -17.37
CA ARG A 84 1.87 11.19 -18.82
C ARG A 84 2.96 10.46 -19.61
N ASP A 85 4.23 10.64 -19.24
CA ASP A 85 5.35 9.96 -19.89
C ASP A 85 5.30 8.44 -19.66
N VAL A 86 4.91 8.00 -18.46
CA VAL A 86 4.71 6.58 -18.15
C VAL A 86 3.52 6.02 -18.95
N GLU A 87 2.39 6.73 -19.00
CA GLU A 87 1.22 6.33 -19.79
C GLU A 87 1.54 6.19 -21.28
N THR A 88 2.28 7.13 -21.86
CA THR A 88 2.68 7.06 -23.28
C THR A 88 3.62 5.88 -23.56
N LYS A 89 4.55 5.56 -22.65
CA LYS A 89 5.40 4.36 -22.76
C LYS A 89 4.57 3.08 -22.73
N HIS A 90 3.64 2.95 -21.78
CA HIS A 90 2.77 1.79 -21.70
C HIS A 90 1.90 1.62 -22.94
N LEU A 91 1.36 2.72 -23.49
CA LEU A 91 0.60 2.67 -24.75
C LEU A 91 1.47 2.18 -25.92
N ALA A 92 2.71 2.69 -26.04
CA ALA A 92 3.63 2.24 -27.07
C ALA A 92 4.02 0.75 -26.93
N GLU A 93 4.22 0.28 -25.70
CA GLU A 93 4.47 -1.15 -25.42
C GLU A 93 3.27 -2.02 -25.80
N LEU A 94 2.05 -1.60 -25.47
CA LEU A 94 0.83 -2.31 -25.84
C LEU A 94 0.65 -2.39 -27.36
N GLU A 95 0.93 -1.30 -28.07
CA GLU A 95 0.90 -1.29 -29.54
C GLU A 95 1.96 -2.23 -30.14
N ASN A 96 3.16 -2.24 -29.57
CA ASN A 96 4.24 -3.15 -30.00
C ASN A 96 3.85 -4.62 -29.76
N LEU A 97 3.36 -4.97 -28.58
CA LEU A 97 2.88 -6.33 -28.28
C LEU A 97 1.75 -6.76 -29.22
N ARG A 98 0.84 -5.83 -29.54
CA ARG A 98 -0.25 -6.09 -30.50
C ARG A 98 0.31 -6.36 -31.90
N ALA A 99 1.31 -5.60 -32.33
CA ALA A 99 1.99 -5.81 -33.61
C ALA A 99 2.70 -7.17 -33.66
N VAL A 100 3.46 -7.52 -32.63
CA VAL A 100 4.12 -8.83 -32.51
C VAL A 100 3.11 -9.97 -32.58
N HIS A 101 2.04 -9.90 -31.78
CA HIS A 101 1.00 -10.94 -31.79
C HIS A 101 0.32 -11.06 -33.17
N SER A 102 0.08 -9.95 -33.86
CA SER A 102 -0.47 -9.99 -35.22
C SER A 102 0.48 -10.63 -36.24
N LEU A 103 1.78 -10.41 -36.09
CA LEU A 103 2.81 -11.02 -36.92
C LEU A 103 2.87 -12.54 -36.68
N GLU A 104 2.84 -12.97 -35.41
CA GLU A 104 2.85 -14.37 -35.02
C GLU A 104 1.62 -15.12 -35.55
N LEU A 105 0.43 -14.52 -35.45
CA LEU A 105 -0.79 -15.08 -36.03
C LEU A 105 -0.69 -15.21 -37.55
N ALA A 106 -0.12 -14.21 -38.23
CA ALA A 106 0.08 -14.25 -39.67
C ALA A 106 1.07 -15.36 -40.09
N ASP A 107 2.19 -15.51 -39.36
CA ASP A 107 3.16 -16.59 -39.61
C ASP A 107 2.53 -17.97 -39.39
N LEU A 108 1.80 -18.14 -38.28
CA LEU A 108 1.11 -19.40 -37.98
C LEU A 108 0.08 -19.75 -39.06
N GLN A 109 -0.70 -18.76 -39.51
CA GLN A 109 -1.65 -18.94 -40.60
C GLN A 109 -0.95 -19.29 -41.92
N ALA A 110 0.20 -18.67 -42.22
CA ALA A 110 0.98 -18.99 -43.41
C ALA A 110 1.52 -20.43 -43.37
N ARG A 111 2.10 -20.85 -42.24
CA ARG A 111 2.57 -22.24 -42.04
C ARG A 111 1.44 -23.25 -42.16
N HIS A 112 0.25 -22.93 -41.62
CA HIS A 112 -0.91 -23.81 -41.74
C HIS A 112 -1.35 -23.96 -43.21
N ARG A 113 -1.41 -22.86 -43.98
CA ARG A 113 -1.71 -22.91 -45.42
C ARG A 113 -0.68 -23.73 -46.19
N GLN A 114 0.60 -23.57 -45.86
CA GLN A 114 1.68 -24.35 -46.47
C GLN A 114 1.51 -25.85 -46.18
N LYS A 115 1.27 -26.23 -44.92
CA LYS A 115 1.02 -27.65 -44.57
C LYS A 115 -0.18 -28.24 -45.31
N LEU A 116 -1.25 -27.47 -45.49
CA LEU A 116 -2.40 -27.93 -46.28
C LEU A 116 -2.03 -28.18 -47.74
N GLN A 117 -1.22 -27.31 -48.34
CA GLN A 117 -0.72 -27.50 -49.71
C GLN A 117 0.18 -28.75 -49.80
N ASP A 118 1.09 -28.94 -48.85
CA ASP A 118 1.98 -30.11 -48.81
C ASP A 118 1.20 -31.42 -48.65
N ILE A 119 0.19 -31.45 -47.77
CA ILE A 119 -0.71 -32.60 -47.59
C ILE A 119 -1.48 -32.87 -48.88
N THR A 120 -1.95 -31.82 -49.57
CA THR A 120 -2.68 -31.98 -50.84
C THR A 120 -1.78 -32.59 -51.92
N LEU A 121 -0.57 -32.07 -52.08
CA LEU A 121 0.42 -32.62 -53.02
C LEU A 121 0.81 -34.06 -52.67
N HIS A 122 1.00 -34.35 -51.39
CA HIS A 122 1.31 -35.71 -50.93
C HIS A 122 0.16 -36.68 -51.22
N ASN A 123 -1.09 -36.28 -50.95
CA ASN A 123 -2.27 -37.09 -51.25
C ASN A 123 -2.40 -37.35 -52.76
N ASP A 124 -2.19 -36.33 -53.59
CA ASP A 124 -2.20 -36.48 -55.05
C ASP A 124 -1.11 -37.45 -55.53
N GLU A 125 0.09 -37.39 -54.95
CA GLU A 125 1.17 -38.32 -55.25
C GLU A 125 0.80 -39.77 -54.86
N GLN A 126 0.22 -39.97 -53.68
CA GLN A 126 -0.25 -41.28 -53.21
C GLN A 126 -1.36 -41.84 -54.10
N LEU A 127 -2.29 -40.98 -54.54
CA LEU A 127 -3.34 -41.36 -55.49
C LEU A 127 -2.75 -41.78 -56.84
N LEU A 128 -1.73 -41.06 -57.33
CA LEU A 128 -1.04 -41.41 -58.57
C LEU A 128 -0.27 -42.73 -58.43
N ARG A 129 0.43 -42.96 -57.31
CA ARG A 129 1.11 -44.24 -57.01
C ARG A 129 0.11 -45.40 -56.99
N THR A 130 -0.98 -45.26 -56.25
CA THR A 130 -2.05 -46.26 -56.17
C THR A 130 -2.67 -46.55 -57.54
N ARG A 131 -2.93 -45.52 -58.36
CA ARG A 131 -3.44 -45.69 -59.74
C ARG A 131 -2.47 -46.48 -60.61
N ARG A 132 -1.16 -46.25 -60.48
CA ARG A 132 -0.13 -47.01 -61.20
C ARG A 132 -0.11 -48.47 -60.75
N GLU A 133 -0.13 -48.73 -59.44
CA GLU A 133 -0.17 -50.08 -58.87
C GLU A 133 -1.42 -50.86 -59.26
N VAL A 134 -2.60 -50.25 -59.15
CA VAL A 134 -3.88 -50.88 -59.56
C VAL A 134 -3.87 -51.20 -61.05
N ARG A 135 -3.31 -50.31 -61.89
CA ARG A 135 -3.15 -50.58 -63.33
C ARG A 135 -2.24 -51.79 -63.55
N CYS A 136 -1.09 -51.88 -62.88
CA CYS A 136 -0.21 -53.05 -62.96
C CYS A 136 -0.90 -54.34 -62.48
N ARG A 137 -1.63 -54.29 -61.35
CA ARG A 137 -2.36 -55.45 -60.81
C ARG A 137 -3.49 -55.92 -61.72
N ARG A 138 -4.29 -55.02 -62.31
CA ARG A 138 -5.34 -55.40 -63.29
C ARG A 138 -4.76 -56.09 -64.52
N LEU A 139 -3.56 -55.69 -64.95
CA LEU A 139 -2.87 -56.34 -66.07
C LEU A 139 -2.25 -57.70 -65.69
N SER A 140 -2.07 -57.98 -64.39
CA SER A 140 -1.36 -59.16 -63.89
C SER A 140 -2.21 -60.19 -63.12
N ALA A 141 -3.42 -59.87 -62.65
CA ALA A 141 -4.15 -60.75 -61.73
C ALA A 141 -5.68 -60.81 -61.96
N LYS A 142 -6.20 -62.04 -61.83
CA LYS A 142 -7.62 -62.42 -61.74
C LYS A 142 -8.22 -61.84 -60.43
N PRO A 143 -9.47 -61.32 -60.41
CA PRO A 143 -9.97 -60.50 -59.31
C PRO A 143 -10.10 -61.26 -57.98
N PRO A 144 -9.49 -60.79 -56.87
CA PRO A 144 -9.75 -61.30 -55.52
C PRO A 144 -11.03 -60.65 -54.95
N GLY A 145 -11.77 -61.43 -54.15
CA GLY A 145 -13.14 -61.14 -53.72
C GLY A 145 -13.35 -59.85 -52.90
N ASP A 146 -14.60 -59.38 -52.94
CA ASP A 146 -15.09 -58.10 -52.43
C ASP A 146 -14.97 -57.94 -50.88
N PRO A 147 -14.32 -56.87 -50.38
CA PRO A 147 -14.21 -56.53 -48.95
C PRO A 147 -15.54 -56.16 -48.27
N ARG A 148 -16.64 -56.04 -49.02
CA ARG A 148 -17.99 -55.76 -48.46
C ARG A 148 -18.62 -56.97 -47.78
N ARG A 149 -17.85 -58.02 -47.49
CA ARG A 149 -18.36 -59.24 -46.86
C ARG A 149 -18.77 -58.91 -45.41
N PRO A 150 -20.04 -59.08 -45.03
CA PRO A 150 -20.59 -58.63 -43.75
C PRO A 150 -20.04 -59.37 -42.50
N GLY A 151 -18.99 -60.18 -42.63
CA GLY A 151 -18.41 -60.99 -41.56
C GLY A 151 -17.19 -60.38 -40.84
N ASP A 152 -16.59 -59.31 -41.36
CA ASP A 152 -15.35 -58.70 -40.83
C ASP A 152 -15.59 -57.36 -40.06
N LEU A 153 -16.81 -57.15 -39.57
CA LEU A 153 -17.15 -55.99 -38.75
C LEU A 153 -16.76 -56.23 -37.28
N HIS A 154 -15.62 -55.68 -36.86
CA HIS A 154 -15.25 -55.65 -35.44
C HIS A 154 -15.88 -54.44 -34.71
N PRO A 155 -16.50 -54.63 -33.53
CA PRO A 155 -17.05 -53.54 -32.73
C PRO A 155 -15.96 -52.55 -32.29
N PHE A 156 -16.26 -51.25 -32.36
CA PHE A 156 -15.34 -50.19 -31.93
C PHE A 156 -15.21 -50.17 -30.40
N VAL A 157 -14.02 -50.52 -29.89
CA VAL A 157 -13.67 -50.46 -28.46
C VAL A 157 -13.15 -49.05 -28.17
N ARG A 158 -13.83 -48.30 -27.28
CA ARG A 158 -13.33 -47.00 -26.80
C ARG A 158 -12.16 -47.22 -25.86
N GLU A 159 -11.04 -46.58 -26.18
CA GLU A 159 -9.84 -46.55 -25.34
C GLU A 159 -10.15 -45.89 -23.99
N LYS A 160 -9.76 -46.54 -22.89
CA LYS A 160 -9.94 -46.01 -21.54
C LYS A 160 -8.89 -44.91 -21.35
N VAL A 161 -9.34 -43.67 -21.18
CA VAL A 161 -8.49 -42.53 -20.86
C VAL A 161 -7.83 -42.76 -19.50
N ASP A 162 -6.51 -42.61 -19.45
CA ASP A 162 -5.66 -42.80 -18.28
C ASP A 162 -5.93 -41.69 -17.24
N PRO A 163 -6.14 -42.00 -15.95
CA PRO A 163 -6.38 -40.99 -14.90
C PRO A 163 -5.20 -40.02 -14.64
N ASP A 164 -4.02 -40.26 -15.21
CA ASP A 164 -2.87 -39.36 -15.14
C ASP A 164 -2.98 -38.15 -16.10
N ASP A 165 -3.97 -38.15 -17.01
CA ASP A 165 -4.25 -37.04 -17.94
C ASP A 165 -5.30 -36.05 -17.38
N ALA A 166 -5.51 -36.06 -16.06
CA ALA A 166 -6.39 -35.09 -15.39
C ALA A 166 -5.76 -33.68 -15.47
N PRO A 167 -6.50 -32.66 -15.93
CA PRO A 167 -5.96 -31.32 -16.08
C PRO A 167 -5.49 -30.77 -14.72
N THR A 168 -4.22 -30.39 -14.63
CA THR A 168 -3.58 -29.85 -13.43
C THR A 168 -4.46 -28.80 -12.75
N ASP A 169 -4.76 -28.98 -11.45
CA ASP A 169 -5.59 -28.05 -10.70
C ASP A 169 -4.84 -26.73 -10.45
N TRP A 170 -5.06 -25.78 -11.35
CA TRP A 170 -4.50 -24.44 -11.29
C TRP A 170 -4.87 -23.71 -9.99
N TYR A 171 -6.06 -23.96 -9.43
CA TYR A 171 -6.50 -23.30 -8.20
C TYR A 171 -5.70 -23.78 -6.99
N ALA A 172 -5.43 -25.08 -6.88
CA ALA A 172 -4.58 -25.65 -5.83
C ALA A 172 -3.13 -25.12 -5.94
N PHE A 173 -2.60 -25.01 -7.16
CA PHE A 173 -1.26 -24.47 -7.40
C PHE A 173 -1.15 -22.99 -7.00
N PHE A 174 -2.10 -22.16 -7.43
CA PHE A 174 -2.11 -20.74 -7.07
C PHE A 174 -2.37 -20.53 -5.58
N SER A 175 -3.21 -21.37 -4.94
CA SER A 175 -3.44 -21.32 -3.49
C SER A 175 -2.15 -21.56 -2.70
N LEU A 176 -1.30 -22.49 -3.15
CA LEU A 176 -0.02 -22.79 -2.52
C LEU A 176 0.98 -21.62 -2.66
N ILE A 177 1.10 -21.04 -3.86
CA ILE A 177 1.96 -19.87 -4.10
C ILE A 177 1.49 -18.68 -3.26
N LEU A 178 0.18 -18.44 -3.24
CA LEU A 178 -0.40 -17.32 -2.51
C LEU A 178 -0.24 -17.48 -0.99
N GLY A 179 -0.38 -18.71 -0.48
CA GLY A 179 -0.11 -19.04 0.92
C GLY A 179 1.37 -18.83 1.30
N PHE A 180 2.30 -19.17 0.40
CA PHE A 180 3.73 -18.97 0.62
C PHE A 180 4.10 -17.48 0.62
N LEU A 181 3.53 -16.70 -0.30
CA LEU A 181 3.69 -15.24 -0.32
C LEU A 181 3.05 -14.58 0.92
N ALA A 182 1.87 -15.04 1.35
CA ALA A 182 1.22 -14.54 2.56
C ALA A 182 2.08 -14.77 3.81
N PHE A 183 2.72 -15.95 3.90
CA PHE A 183 3.61 -16.30 5.00
C PHE A 183 4.85 -15.41 5.05
N THR A 184 5.46 -15.12 3.89
CA THR A 184 6.70 -14.33 3.80
C THR A 184 6.45 -12.82 3.95
N MET A 185 5.36 -12.28 3.41
CA MET A 185 5.07 -10.84 3.43
C MET A 185 4.19 -10.37 4.61
N LYS A 186 3.67 -11.28 5.45
CA LYS A 186 2.77 -10.97 6.58
C LYS A 186 1.54 -10.13 6.19
N TRP A 187 1.08 -10.25 4.96
CA TRP A 187 -0.09 -9.54 4.46
C TRP A 187 -1.37 -10.33 4.77
N LYS A 188 -2.20 -9.76 5.66
CA LYS A 188 -3.41 -10.41 6.19
C LYS A 188 -4.44 -10.73 5.10
N GLU A 189 -4.56 -9.86 4.10
CA GLU A 189 -5.49 -10.04 2.97
C GLU A 189 -5.09 -11.21 2.04
N LEU A 190 -3.79 -11.44 1.86
CA LEU A 190 -3.29 -12.55 1.02
C LEU A 190 -3.55 -13.92 1.65
N ALA A 191 -3.51 -14.01 2.99
CA ALA A 191 -3.84 -15.24 3.71
C ALA A 191 -5.30 -15.64 3.51
N PHE A 192 -6.23 -14.68 3.62
CA PHE A 192 -7.65 -14.89 3.30
C PHE A 192 -7.86 -15.25 1.83
N GLY A 193 -7.15 -14.60 0.91
CA GLY A 193 -7.17 -14.95 -0.51
C GLY A 193 -6.74 -16.40 -0.77
N SER A 194 -5.67 -16.88 -0.12
CA SER A 194 -5.19 -18.26 -0.29
C SER A 194 -6.22 -19.30 0.19
N LEU A 195 -6.96 -18.96 1.25
CA LEU A 195 -7.95 -19.83 1.88
C LEU A 195 -9.23 -19.89 1.05
N LEU A 196 -9.70 -18.75 0.53
CA LEU A 196 -10.81 -18.70 -0.44
C LEU A 196 -10.48 -19.49 -1.72
N LEU A 197 -9.24 -19.40 -2.20
CA LEU A 197 -8.79 -20.13 -3.37
C LEU A 197 -8.70 -21.65 -3.11
N CYS A 198 -8.37 -22.04 -1.88
CA CYS A 198 -8.41 -23.43 -1.43
C CYS A 198 -9.85 -23.98 -1.41
N PHE A 199 -10.82 -23.18 -0.94
CA PHE A 199 -12.25 -23.52 -1.04
C PHE A 199 -12.75 -23.58 -2.48
N GLY A 200 -12.24 -22.71 -3.37
CA GLY A 200 -12.53 -22.76 -4.80
C GLY A 200 -12.05 -24.06 -5.46
N SER A 201 -10.85 -24.53 -5.11
CA SER A 201 -10.32 -25.83 -5.53
C SER A 201 -11.21 -26.97 -5.02
N PHE A 202 -11.69 -26.92 -3.76
CA PHE A 202 -12.63 -27.90 -3.22
C PHE A 202 -13.98 -27.94 -3.96
N ALA A 203 -14.53 -26.77 -4.33
CA ALA A 203 -15.74 -26.68 -5.14
C ALA A 203 -15.53 -27.26 -6.55
N ASN A 204 -14.32 -27.12 -7.12
CA ASN A 204 -13.94 -27.68 -8.40
C ASN A 204 -13.78 -29.21 -8.37
N MET A 205 -13.36 -29.80 -7.23
CA MET A 205 -13.24 -31.27 -7.04
C MET A 205 -14.56 -32.02 -7.18
N SER A 206 -15.71 -31.37 -6.98
CA SER A 206 -17.01 -32.02 -7.16
C SER A 206 -17.32 -32.39 -8.61
N SER A 207 -16.52 -31.91 -9.58
CA SER A 207 -16.74 -32.14 -11.01
C SER A 207 -15.80 -33.16 -11.64
N GLN A 208 -14.67 -33.50 -11.00
CA GLN A 208 -13.65 -34.38 -11.57
C GLN A 208 -12.91 -35.18 -10.49
N HIS A 209 -12.60 -36.45 -10.78
CA HIS A 209 -11.77 -37.33 -9.94
C HIS A 209 -10.33 -36.77 -9.83
N MET A 210 -10.13 -35.76 -8.98
CA MET A 210 -8.84 -35.12 -8.77
C MET A 210 -8.14 -35.68 -7.52
N ASN A 211 -6.81 -35.59 -7.51
CA ASN A 211 -5.93 -36.10 -6.46
C ASN A 211 -6.18 -35.40 -5.11
N THR A 212 -7.06 -35.99 -4.28
CA THR A 212 -7.39 -35.56 -2.91
C THR A 212 -6.17 -35.28 -2.04
N SER A 213 -5.07 -36.01 -2.25
CA SER A 213 -3.81 -35.80 -1.53
C SER A 213 -3.19 -34.43 -1.76
N GLN A 214 -3.25 -33.89 -2.99
CA GLN A 214 -2.65 -32.60 -3.35
C GLN A 214 -3.41 -31.43 -2.71
N ILE A 215 -4.73 -31.55 -2.65
CA ILE A 215 -5.61 -30.52 -2.10
C ILE A 215 -5.62 -30.54 -0.58
N ALA A 216 -5.44 -31.71 0.04
CA ALA A 216 -5.17 -31.79 1.47
C ALA A 216 -3.88 -31.05 1.84
N MET A 217 -2.79 -31.23 1.07
CA MET A 217 -1.52 -30.56 1.34
C MET A 217 -1.61 -29.03 1.24
N SER A 218 -2.30 -28.50 0.21
CA SER A 218 -2.49 -27.05 0.07
C SER A 218 -3.36 -26.49 1.19
N PHE A 219 -4.40 -27.22 1.62
CA PHE A 219 -5.27 -26.81 2.73
C PHE A 219 -4.53 -26.73 4.07
N PHE A 220 -3.74 -27.76 4.43
CA PHE A 220 -2.93 -27.73 5.64
C PHE A 220 -1.92 -26.59 5.64
N PHE A 221 -1.30 -26.33 4.49
CA PHE A 221 -0.34 -25.25 4.33
C PHE A 221 -0.99 -23.87 4.47
N ALA A 222 -2.12 -23.63 3.80
CA ALA A 222 -2.88 -22.38 3.91
C ALA A 222 -3.37 -22.13 5.34
N THR A 223 -3.86 -23.18 6.01
CA THR A 223 -4.33 -23.09 7.41
C THR A 223 -3.16 -22.78 8.36
N SER A 224 -2.00 -23.43 8.17
CA SER A 224 -0.78 -23.15 8.95
C SER A 224 -0.26 -21.72 8.72
N ALA A 225 -0.30 -21.23 7.48
CA ALA A 225 0.10 -19.85 7.16
C ALA A 225 -0.84 -18.83 7.81
N LEU A 226 -2.14 -19.09 7.85
CA LEU A 226 -3.13 -18.26 8.54
C LEU A 226 -2.87 -18.24 10.05
N VAL A 227 -2.72 -19.41 10.68
CA VAL A 227 -2.41 -19.52 12.11
C VAL A 227 -1.10 -18.80 12.44
N SER A 228 -0.07 -18.93 11.60
CA SER A 228 1.20 -18.23 11.78
C SER A 228 1.08 -16.71 11.60
N GLY A 229 0.23 -16.24 10.68
CA GLY A 229 -0.03 -14.80 10.50
C GLY A 229 -0.78 -14.19 11.69
N TYR A 230 -1.69 -14.95 12.30
CA TYR A 230 -2.43 -14.53 13.48
C TYR A 230 -1.62 -14.64 14.77
N MET A 231 -0.91 -15.76 15.00
CA MET A 231 -0.08 -15.96 16.20
C MET A 231 1.24 -15.19 16.15
N GLY A 232 1.87 -15.05 14.97
CA GLY A 232 3.10 -14.27 14.78
C GLY A 232 2.92 -12.75 14.88
N SER A 233 1.68 -12.28 15.03
CA SER A 233 1.37 -10.90 15.42
C SER A 233 1.44 -10.67 16.94
N MET A 234 1.64 -11.73 17.75
CA MET A 234 2.17 -11.58 19.10
C MET A 234 3.62 -11.10 19.00
N ARG A 235 3.82 -9.80 19.23
CA ARG A 235 5.12 -9.10 19.28
C ARG A 235 6.20 -9.93 20.01
N PRO A 236 7.45 -9.96 19.49
CA PRO A 236 8.63 -10.19 20.33
C PRO A 236 8.70 -9.02 21.32
N GLY A 237 8.26 -9.22 22.56
CA GLY A 237 8.36 -8.19 23.61
C GLY A 237 7.17 -8.05 24.57
N MET A 238 6.16 -8.93 24.54
CA MET A 238 5.20 -8.98 25.64
C MET A 238 5.70 -9.99 26.69
N PRO A 239 6.01 -9.59 27.94
CA PRO A 239 6.30 -10.54 28.98
C PRO A 239 5.06 -11.40 29.20
N ILE A 240 5.24 -12.69 29.07
CA ILE A 240 4.26 -13.71 29.43
C ILE A 240 3.83 -13.40 30.87
N PRO A 241 2.57 -13.02 31.15
CA PRO A 241 2.08 -13.10 32.51
C PRO A 241 2.14 -14.58 32.85
N MET A 242 3.09 -14.96 33.71
CA MET A 242 3.23 -16.31 34.20
C MET A 242 1.88 -16.74 34.76
N ALA A 243 1.20 -17.61 34.01
CA ALA A 243 0.07 -18.35 34.50
C ALA A 243 0.57 -19.10 35.74
N ALA A 244 -0.05 -18.77 36.87
CA ALA A 244 0.14 -19.40 38.14
C ALA A 244 0.25 -20.92 37.97
N GLN A 245 1.40 -21.49 38.33
CA GLN A 245 1.45 -22.92 38.62
C GLN A 245 0.66 -23.15 39.91
N PRO A 246 -0.36 -24.03 39.91
CA PRO A 246 -0.99 -24.50 41.12
C PRO A 246 -0.14 -25.68 41.64
N GLY A 247 0.64 -25.45 42.70
CA GLY A 247 1.24 -26.57 43.44
C GLY A 247 2.63 -26.34 44.00
N SER A 248 2.77 -25.45 44.98
CA SER A 248 3.67 -25.71 46.11
C SER A 248 3.19 -24.93 47.33
N SER A 249 2.74 -25.68 48.33
CA SER A 249 2.20 -25.18 49.60
C SER A 249 3.22 -24.36 50.40
N PRO A 250 2.76 -23.46 51.28
CA PRO A 250 3.62 -22.61 52.10
C PRO A 250 4.08 -23.37 53.34
N ALA A 251 5.38 -23.33 53.66
CA ALA A 251 5.88 -23.74 54.96
C ALA A 251 7.04 -22.84 55.41
N SER A 252 6.73 -22.07 56.46
CA SER A 252 7.62 -21.61 57.54
C SER A 252 8.84 -20.75 57.19
N SER A 253 8.73 -19.45 57.50
CA SER A 253 9.79 -18.73 58.22
C SER A 253 9.88 -19.28 59.66
N PRO A 254 11.04 -19.20 60.35
CA PRO A 254 11.41 -17.96 61.06
C PRO A 254 12.94 -17.65 60.99
N PHE A 255 13.33 -16.38 60.83
CA PHE A 255 13.81 -15.48 61.89
C PHE A 255 15.28 -15.68 62.31
N ASP A 256 16.04 -14.59 62.16
CA ASP A 256 17.28 -14.11 62.83
C ASP A 256 18.29 -13.63 61.77
N GLY A 257 18.83 -12.42 61.79
CA GLY A 257 19.09 -11.53 62.91
C GLY A 257 20.59 -11.24 62.95
N SER A 258 20.93 -9.96 62.82
CA SER A 258 22.21 -9.31 63.21
C SER A 258 23.24 -8.97 62.13
N ALA A 259 23.57 -7.67 62.20
CA ALA A 259 24.86 -6.98 62.01
C ALA A 259 25.39 -6.75 60.59
#